data_AF-B3NN86-F1
#
_entry.id   AF-B3NN86-F1
#
_cell.length_a   1.000
_cell.length_b   1.000
_cell.length_c   1.000
_cell.angle_alpha   90.00
_cell.angle_beta   90.00
_cell.angle_gamma   90.00
#
_symmetry.space_group_name_H-M   'P 1'
#
loop_
_entity.id
_entity.type
_entity.pdbx_description
1 polymer ?
#
loop_
_entity_poly.entity_id
_entity_poly.type
_entity_poly.pdbx_seq_one_letter_code
_entity_poly.pdbx_strand_id
1 'polypeptide(L)'
;MSNFVNLDIFSNYQKYIDNEQELRENIRIVVREIEHLAKEAQIKLQIIHSDLSQISGACGLARKQIQSCAEKYHKLAELVPTGQYYRYSDHWTYITQRLIFLIALVIYLEAGFLVTRETVAEMLGLKTSQSEGFHLDVEDYLLGILQLASELSRFATNSVTMGDYERPLNISHFIGDLNTGFRLLNLKNDGLRKRFDALKYDVKKIEEVVYDVSIRGLSSKEKGQQEEQAAPATE
;
A
#
# COMPACT_ATOMS: atom_id res chain seq x y z
N MET A 1 6.33 1.73 56.89
CA MET A 1 6.17 2.15 55.49
C MET A 1 7.23 1.55 54.57
N SER A 2 8.49 1.43 55.01
CA SER A 2 9.61 0.88 54.22
C SER A 2 9.48 -0.59 53.81
N ASN A 3 8.72 -1.41 54.55
CA ASN A 3 8.45 -2.82 54.18
C ASN A 3 7.30 -2.99 53.18
N PHE A 4 6.45 -1.96 52.99
CA PHE A 4 5.35 -2.00 52.02
C PHE A 4 5.78 -1.43 50.66
N VAL A 5 6.67 -0.44 50.65
CA VAL A 5 7.27 0.13 49.44
C VAL A 5 8.69 -0.39 49.31
N ASN A 6 8.83 -1.58 48.71
CA ASN A 6 10.14 -2.14 48.40
C ASN A 6 10.73 -1.43 47.18
N LEU A 7 11.78 -0.64 47.40
CA LEU A 7 12.49 0.10 46.35
C LEU A 7 13.15 -0.82 45.30
N ASP A 8 13.41 -2.09 45.64
CA ASP A 8 13.94 -3.07 44.69
C ASP A 8 12.94 -3.42 43.59
N ILE A 9 11.63 -3.26 43.84
CA ILE A 9 10.61 -3.43 42.80
C ILE A 9 10.78 -2.37 41.72
N PHE A 10 11.01 -1.12 42.12
CA PHE A 10 11.20 0.00 41.20
C PHE A 10 12.54 -0.11 40.45
N SER A 11 13.61 -0.57 41.12
CA SER A 11 14.90 -0.77 40.45
C SER A 11 14.86 -1.90 39.41
N ASN A 12 14.14 -2.99 39.69
CA ASN A 12 13.91 -4.07 38.73
C ASN A 12 13.01 -3.62 37.57
N TYR A 13 11.96 -2.84 37.85
CA TYR A 13 11.11 -2.27 36.81
C TYR A 13 11.88 -1.26 35.93
N GLN A 14 12.78 -0.46 36.50
CA GLN A 14 13.65 0.42 35.73
C GLN A 14 14.51 -0.37 34.74
N LYS A 15 15.20 -1.43 35.20
CA LYS A 15 15.99 -2.31 34.31
C LYS A 15 15.16 -2.92 33.19
N TYR A 16 13.92 -3.30 33.49
CA TYR A 16 12.99 -3.83 32.49
C TYR A 16 12.65 -2.80 31.40
N ILE A 17 12.37 -1.55 31.80
CA ILE A 17 12.10 -0.45 30.88
C ILE A 17 13.35 -0.08 30.07
N ASP A 18 14.53 -0.07 30.69
CA ASP A 18 15.78 0.24 30.00
C ASP A 18 16.05 -0.78 28.88
N ASN A 19 15.90 -2.08 29.15
CA ASN A 19 16.03 -3.15 28.16
C ASN A 19 14.98 -3.03 27.05
N GLU A 20 13.73 -2.70 27.41
CA GLU A 20 12.67 -2.48 26.42
C GLU A 20 12.98 -1.27 25.53
N GLN A 21 13.54 -0.20 26.09
CA GLN A 21 13.88 1.01 25.36
C GLN A 21 15.03 0.77 24.37
N GLU A 22 16.05 0.01 24.77
CA GLU A 22 17.13 -0.42 23.88
C GLU A 22 16.58 -1.21 22.67
N LEU A 23 15.70 -2.18 22.94
CA LEU A 23 15.05 -2.95 21.88
C LEU A 23 14.20 -2.06 20.95
N ARG A 24 13.43 -1.12 21.51
CA ARG A 24 12.64 -0.16 20.72
C ARG A 24 13.52 0.71 19.83
N GLU A 25 14.70 1.13 20.29
CA GLU A 25 15.61 1.93 19.47
C GLU A 25 16.20 1.11 18.32
N ASN A 26 16.60 -0.13 18.56
CA ASN A 26 17.06 -1.05 17.51
C ASN A 26 15.97 -1.29 16.46
N ILE A 27 14.72 -1.50 16.87
CA ILE A 27 13.56 -1.62 15.97
C ILE A 27 13.41 -0.35 15.12
N ARG A 28 13.48 0.84 15.71
CA ARG A 28 13.34 2.11 14.97
C ARG A 28 14.42 2.30 13.93
N ILE A 29 15.65 1.84 14.17
CA ILE A 29 16.74 1.92 13.18
C ILE A 29 16.36 1.10 11.95
N VAL A 30 15.91 -0.14 12.12
CA VAL A 30 15.48 -1.00 11.01
C VAL A 30 14.26 -0.42 10.29
N VAL A 31 13.28 0.09 11.03
CA VAL A 31 12.10 0.74 10.45
C VAL A 31 12.48 1.95 9.59
N ARG A 32 13.42 2.79 10.02
CA ARG A 32 13.91 3.94 9.22
C ARG A 32 14.54 3.49 7.89
N GLU A 33 15.26 2.36 7.89
CA GLU A 33 15.80 1.79 6.64
C GLU A 33 14.68 1.33 5.70
N ILE A 34 13.63 0.70 6.22
CA ILE A 34 12.45 0.30 5.45
C ILE A 34 11.72 1.53 4.89
N GLU A 35 11.56 2.57 5.71
CA GLU A 35 10.94 3.84 5.29
C GLU A 35 11.69 4.50 4.14
N HIS A 36 13.02 4.45 4.16
CA HIS A 36 13.85 4.98 3.07
C HIS A 36 13.57 4.24 1.76
N LEU A 37 13.61 2.91 1.76
CA LEU A 37 13.33 2.07 0.58
C LEU A 37 11.91 2.28 0.04
N ALA A 38 10.92 2.34 0.94
CA ALA A 38 9.53 2.60 0.56
C ALA A 38 9.36 3.98 -0.09
N LYS A 39 10.05 5.00 0.42
CA LYS A 39 10.00 6.36 -0.13
C LYS A 39 10.66 6.42 -1.52
N GLU A 40 11.75 5.71 -1.73
CA GLU A 40 12.37 5.59 -3.06
C GLU A 40 11.41 4.95 -4.07
N ALA A 41 10.78 3.82 -3.71
CA ALA A 41 9.77 3.17 -4.54
C ALA A 41 8.59 4.11 -4.84
N GLN A 42 8.09 4.82 -3.82
CA GLN A 42 7.00 5.77 -3.97
C GLN A 42 7.35 6.89 -4.95
N ILE A 43 8.54 7.48 -4.86
CA ILE A 43 8.99 8.54 -5.77
C ILE A 43 9.03 8.03 -7.22
N LYS A 44 9.52 6.82 -7.46
CA LYS A 44 9.53 6.23 -8.80
C LYS A 44 8.12 6.03 -9.35
N LEU A 45 7.18 5.58 -8.52
CA LEU A 45 5.79 5.37 -8.93
C LEU A 45 5.01 6.69 -9.13
N GLN A 46 5.47 7.83 -8.62
CA GLN A 46 4.78 9.10 -8.89
C GLN A 46 4.81 9.50 -10.38
N ILE A 47 5.73 8.95 -11.19
CA ILE A 47 5.82 9.25 -12.63
C ILE A 47 4.54 8.87 -13.40
N ILE A 48 3.74 7.93 -12.88
CA ILE A 48 2.49 7.50 -13.51
C ILE A 48 1.49 8.65 -13.68
N HIS A 49 1.65 9.73 -12.91
CA HIS A 49 0.80 10.92 -12.98
C HIS A 49 1.20 11.92 -14.05
N SER A 50 2.38 11.76 -14.66
CA SER A 50 2.93 12.68 -15.67
C SER A 50 3.29 12.01 -16.99
N ASP A 51 3.65 10.72 -16.98
CA ASP A 51 4.05 10.00 -18.18
C ASP A 51 3.62 8.52 -18.10
N LEU A 52 2.68 8.14 -18.98
CA LEU A 52 2.12 6.79 -19.03
C LEU A 52 3.08 5.77 -19.66
N SER A 53 4.05 6.20 -20.46
CA SER A 53 5.01 5.31 -21.12
C SER A 53 6.02 4.71 -20.14
N GLN A 54 6.29 5.41 -19.04
CA GLN A 54 7.30 5.03 -18.04
C GLN A 54 6.75 4.08 -16.96
N ILE A 55 5.49 3.67 -17.03
CA ILE A 55 4.84 2.84 -16.00
C ILE A 55 5.59 1.53 -15.78
N SER A 56 5.90 0.79 -16.85
CA SER A 56 6.61 -0.50 -16.74
C SER A 56 8.00 -0.35 -16.12
N GLY A 57 8.75 0.68 -16.55
CA GLY A 57 10.07 0.99 -15.99
C GLY A 57 10.00 1.34 -14.50
N ALA A 58 9.02 2.17 -14.12
CA ALA A 58 8.79 2.54 -12.72
C ALA A 58 8.40 1.34 -11.86
N CYS A 59 7.54 0.45 -12.34
CA CYS A 59 7.14 -0.78 -11.65
C CYS A 59 8.35 -1.70 -11.43
N GLY A 60 9.19 -1.89 -12.45
CA GLY A 60 10.42 -2.68 -12.33
C GLY A 60 11.40 -2.12 -11.28
N LEU A 61 11.56 -0.79 -11.22
CA LEU A 61 12.39 -0.15 -10.19
C LEU A 61 11.77 -0.27 -8.79
N ALA A 62 10.45 -0.09 -8.66
CA ALA A 62 9.75 -0.24 -7.40
C ALA A 62 9.85 -1.68 -6.86
N ARG A 63 9.74 -2.70 -7.73
CA ARG A 63 9.92 -4.10 -7.36
C ARG A 63 11.29 -4.39 -6.75
N LYS A 64 12.36 -3.81 -7.31
CA LYS A 64 13.72 -3.95 -6.75
C LYS A 64 13.80 -3.40 -5.33
N GLN A 65 13.20 -2.24 -5.08
CA GLN A 65 13.18 -1.63 -3.75
C GLN A 65 12.34 -2.43 -2.76
N ILE A 66 11.19 -2.96 -3.20
CA ILE A 66 10.33 -3.82 -2.39
C ILE A 66 11.05 -5.12 -2.01
N GLN A 67 11.80 -5.73 -2.93
CA GLN A 67 12.60 -6.93 -2.65
C GLN A 67 13.65 -6.66 -1.56
N SER A 68 14.32 -5.50 -1.61
CA SER A 68 15.26 -5.09 -0.56
C SER A 68 14.61 -4.93 0.82
N CYS A 69 13.30 -4.65 0.90
CA CYS A 69 12.58 -4.58 2.18
C CYS A 69 12.46 -5.94 2.86
N ALA A 70 12.42 -7.06 2.11
CA ALA A 70 12.29 -8.39 2.69
C ALA A 70 13.47 -8.74 3.61
N GLU A 71 14.69 -8.36 3.22
CA GLU A 71 15.89 -8.52 4.07
C GLU A 71 15.80 -7.71 5.36
N LYS A 72 15.17 -6.53 5.31
CA LYS A 72 14.99 -5.67 6.49
C LYS A 72 13.92 -6.23 7.43
N TYR A 73 12.83 -6.78 6.89
CA TYR A 73 11.84 -7.48 7.69
C TYR A 73 12.41 -8.74 8.35
N HIS A 74 13.34 -9.44 7.70
CA HIS A 74 14.05 -10.56 8.33
C HIS A 74 14.84 -10.10 9.57
N LYS A 75 15.62 -9.02 9.45
CA LYS A 75 16.33 -8.41 10.60
C LYS A 75 15.36 -7.94 11.69
N LEU A 76 14.23 -7.37 11.30
CA LEU A 76 13.20 -6.95 12.25
C LEU A 76 12.60 -8.14 13.01
N ALA A 77 12.38 -9.26 12.32
CA ALA A 77 11.88 -10.49 12.92
C ALA A 77 12.89 -11.12 13.91
N GLU A 78 14.20 -11.01 13.66
CA GLU A 78 15.24 -11.46 14.60
C GLU A 78 15.29 -10.62 15.89
N LEU A 79 15.00 -9.31 15.80
CA LEU A 79 14.96 -8.43 16.97
C LEU A 79 13.75 -8.68 17.86
N VAL A 80 12.60 -9.05 17.29
CA VAL A 80 11.33 -9.16 18.02
C VAL A 80 11.20 -10.54 18.66
N PRO A 81 11.13 -10.64 20.01
CA PRO A 81 10.94 -11.92 20.69
C PRO A 81 9.60 -12.57 20.33
N THR A 82 9.57 -13.91 20.32
CA THR A 82 8.35 -14.67 20.09
C THR A 82 7.26 -14.30 21.10
N GLY A 83 6.04 -14.09 20.63
CA GLY A 83 4.91 -13.66 21.45
C GLY A 83 4.86 -12.16 21.80
N GLN A 84 5.86 -11.36 21.39
CA GLN A 84 5.87 -9.91 21.63
C GLN A 84 5.62 -9.08 20.37
N TYR A 85 5.07 -9.68 19.31
CA TYR A 85 4.75 -8.99 18.05
C TYR A 85 3.89 -7.73 18.28
N TYR A 86 2.70 -7.92 18.88
CA TYR A 86 1.75 -6.83 19.14
C TYR A 86 2.21 -5.82 20.20
N ARG A 87 3.29 -6.10 20.94
CA ARG A 87 3.88 -5.14 21.87
C ARG A 87 4.66 -4.04 21.16
N TYR A 88 5.24 -4.38 20.01
CA TYR A 88 6.11 -3.50 19.24
C TYR A 88 5.56 -3.16 17.85
N SER A 89 4.44 -3.78 17.44
CA SER A 89 3.84 -3.60 16.11
C SER A 89 3.61 -2.15 15.71
N ASP A 90 3.26 -1.28 16.66
CA ASP A 90 3.06 0.15 16.43
C ASP A 90 4.24 0.87 15.78
N HIS A 91 5.47 0.34 15.92
CA HIS A 91 6.65 0.92 15.27
C HIS A 91 6.66 0.69 13.76
N TRP A 92 6.10 -0.41 13.25
CA TRP A 92 6.15 -0.75 11.83
C TRP A 92 4.80 -0.83 11.13
N THR A 93 3.67 -0.80 11.83
CA THR A 93 2.33 -0.87 11.23
C THR A 93 2.14 0.18 10.13
N TYR A 94 2.51 1.44 10.39
CA TYR A 94 2.39 2.52 9.40
C TYR A 94 3.21 2.26 8.12
N ILE A 95 4.48 1.86 8.26
CA ILE A 95 5.32 1.61 7.08
C ILE A 95 4.91 0.33 6.36
N THR A 96 4.41 -0.68 7.09
CA THR A 96 3.90 -1.92 6.51
C THR A 96 2.67 -1.63 5.66
N GLN A 97 1.69 -0.87 6.18
CA GLN A 97 0.53 -0.39 5.42
C GLN A 97 0.92 0.38 4.16
N ARG A 98 2.02 1.15 4.20
CA ARG A 98 2.54 1.86 3.04
C ARG A 98 3.15 0.90 2.01
N LEU A 99 3.85 -0.15 2.43
CA LEU A 99 4.47 -1.14 1.53
C LEU A 99 3.43 -2.04 0.84
N ILE A 100 2.57 -2.71 1.59
CA ILE A 100 1.12 -2.51 1.45
C ILE A 100 0.59 -1.99 0.11
N PHE A 101 0.20 -0.73 0.21
CA PHE A 101 -0.20 0.14 -0.86
C PHE A 101 0.72 0.11 -2.09
N LEU A 102 2.05 0.21 -1.91
CA LEU A 102 3.00 0.26 -3.03
C LEU A 102 3.00 -1.04 -3.83
N ILE A 103 2.95 -2.20 -3.17
CA ILE A 103 2.88 -3.52 -3.80
C ILE A 103 1.57 -3.65 -4.57
N ALA A 104 0.45 -3.27 -3.94
CA ALA A 104 -0.85 -3.32 -4.57
C ALA A 104 -0.93 -2.39 -5.80
N LEU A 105 -0.33 -1.20 -5.73
CA LEU A 105 -0.25 -0.26 -6.84
C LEU A 105 0.57 -0.83 -8.01
N VAL A 106 1.74 -1.42 -7.75
CA VAL A 106 2.56 -2.05 -8.78
C VAL A 106 1.79 -3.17 -9.49
N ILE A 107 1.14 -4.05 -8.73
CA ILE A 107 0.41 -5.19 -9.31
C ILE A 107 -0.82 -4.73 -10.07
N TYR A 108 -1.51 -3.71 -9.58
CA TYR A 108 -2.61 -3.08 -10.33
C TYR A 108 -2.13 -2.50 -11.66
N LEU A 109 -1.01 -1.79 -11.68
CA LEU A 109 -0.46 -1.18 -12.89
C LEU A 109 0.04 -2.22 -13.91
N GLU A 110 0.52 -3.37 -13.46
CA GLU A 110 1.03 -4.43 -14.34
C GLU A 110 -0.06 -5.38 -14.85
N ALA A 111 -1.04 -5.73 -14.01
CA ALA A 111 -1.98 -6.80 -14.30
C ALA A 111 -3.46 -6.46 -14.03
N GLY A 112 -3.76 -5.31 -13.43
CA GLY A 112 -5.13 -4.80 -13.27
C GLY A 112 -5.98 -5.49 -12.20
N PHE A 113 -5.40 -6.35 -11.35
CA PHE A 113 -6.12 -7.05 -10.28
C PHE A 113 -5.59 -6.70 -8.89
N LEU A 114 -6.36 -7.02 -7.84
CA LEU A 114 -5.99 -6.76 -6.46
C LEU A 114 -5.07 -7.87 -5.94
N VAL A 115 -3.88 -7.50 -5.47
CA VAL A 115 -2.93 -8.46 -4.87
C VAL A 115 -3.53 -9.12 -3.62
N THR A 116 -3.36 -10.43 -3.46
CA THR A 116 -3.79 -11.15 -2.25
C THR A 116 -2.84 -10.89 -1.09
N ARG A 117 -3.34 -11.04 0.14
CA ARG A 117 -2.52 -10.89 1.36
C ARG A 117 -1.35 -11.88 1.36
N GLU A 118 -1.58 -13.11 0.90
CA GLU A 118 -0.57 -14.16 0.79
C GLU A 118 0.60 -13.72 -0.10
N THR A 119 0.30 -13.18 -1.29
CA THR A 119 1.33 -12.70 -2.21
C THR A 119 2.09 -11.50 -1.63
N VAL A 120 1.42 -10.59 -0.92
CA VAL A 120 2.11 -9.47 -0.24
C VAL A 120 3.05 -9.98 0.85
N ALA A 121 2.60 -10.95 1.64
CA ALA A 121 3.43 -11.57 2.67
C ALA A 121 4.66 -12.25 2.06
N GLU A 122 4.50 -13.01 0.97
CA GLU A 122 5.60 -13.62 0.22
C GLU A 122 6.61 -12.59 -0.29
N MET A 123 6.12 -11.49 -0.89
CA MET A 123 6.99 -10.43 -1.42
C MET A 123 7.79 -9.70 -0.34
N LEU A 124 7.25 -9.60 0.88
CA LEU A 124 7.92 -8.97 2.02
C LEU A 124 8.70 -9.97 2.90
N GLY A 125 8.67 -11.27 2.57
CA GLY A 125 9.30 -12.31 3.39
C GLY A 125 8.61 -12.54 4.74
N LEU A 126 7.32 -12.22 4.84
CA LEU A 126 6.49 -12.34 6.03
C LEU A 126 5.66 -13.62 6.03
N LYS A 127 5.22 -14.06 7.21
CA LYS A 127 4.23 -15.13 7.35
C LYS A 127 2.80 -14.58 7.27
N THR A 128 1.83 -15.45 7.00
CA THR A 128 0.40 -15.08 6.98
C THR A 128 -0.30 -15.36 8.30
N SER A 129 0.25 -16.27 9.11
CA SER A 129 -0.25 -16.63 10.44
C SER A 129 0.74 -16.29 11.53
N GLN A 130 0.22 -15.73 12.63
CA GLN A 130 0.98 -15.45 13.86
C GLN A 130 1.65 -16.69 14.46
N SER A 131 1.09 -17.88 14.23
CA SER A 131 1.65 -19.14 14.75
C SER A 131 2.97 -19.54 14.09
N GLU A 132 3.23 -19.02 12.88
CA GLU A 132 4.42 -19.33 12.09
C GLU A 132 5.56 -18.32 12.31
N GLY A 133 5.28 -17.23 13.04
CA GLY A 133 6.26 -16.22 13.41
C GLY A 133 5.82 -14.80 13.05
N PHE A 134 6.79 -14.00 12.61
CA PHE A 134 6.57 -12.61 12.23
C PHE A 134 5.67 -12.56 10.97
N HIS A 135 4.50 -11.94 11.11
CA HIS A 135 3.40 -12.10 10.16
C HIS A 135 2.83 -10.76 9.66
N LEU A 136 2.10 -10.81 8.55
CA LEU A 136 1.34 -9.69 8.02
C LEU A 136 -0.06 -9.66 8.62
N ASP A 137 -0.37 -8.62 9.38
CA ASP A 137 -1.70 -8.46 9.96
C ASP A 137 -2.74 -8.18 8.85
N VAL A 138 -3.93 -8.77 9.01
CA VAL A 138 -5.06 -8.54 8.11
C VAL A 138 -5.51 -7.09 8.17
N GLU A 139 -5.49 -6.46 9.35
CA GLU A 139 -5.88 -5.05 9.48
C GLU A 139 -4.92 -4.14 8.72
N ASP A 140 -3.62 -4.40 8.79
CA ASP A 140 -2.60 -3.63 8.05
C ASP A 140 -2.79 -3.79 6.54
N TYR A 141 -3.10 -5.01 6.06
CA TYR A 141 -3.42 -5.25 4.66
C TYR A 141 -4.65 -4.45 4.20
N LEU A 142 -5.74 -4.49 4.96
CA LEU A 142 -6.97 -3.75 4.65
C LEU A 142 -6.74 -2.23 4.68
N LEU A 143 -5.96 -1.74 5.63
CA LEU A 143 -5.59 -0.32 5.71
C LEU A 143 -4.70 0.12 4.53
N GLY A 144 -3.78 -0.75 4.09
CA GLY A 144 -2.92 -0.49 2.94
C GLY A 144 -3.69 -0.41 1.62
N ILE A 145 -4.63 -1.33 1.37
CA ILE A 145 -5.45 -1.32 0.15
C ILE A 145 -6.42 -0.12 0.10
N LEU A 146 -6.86 0.42 1.25
CA LEU A 146 -7.66 1.66 1.26
C LEU A 146 -6.85 2.87 0.77
N GLN A 147 -5.53 2.91 0.99
CA GLN A 147 -4.67 3.97 0.44
C GLN A 147 -4.54 3.87 -1.08
N LEU A 148 -4.65 2.66 -1.66
CA LEU A 148 -4.63 2.47 -3.10
C LEU A 148 -5.79 3.20 -3.78
N ALA A 149 -6.99 3.17 -3.18
CA ALA A 149 -8.16 3.83 -3.75
C ALA A 149 -7.96 5.33 -3.95
N SER A 150 -7.35 6.00 -2.98
CA SER A 150 -7.08 7.45 -3.08
C SER A 150 -6.01 7.78 -4.13
N GLU A 151 -5.00 6.92 -4.31
CA GLU A 151 -4.02 7.12 -5.38
C GLU A 151 -4.61 6.84 -6.76
N LEU A 152 -5.48 5.83 -6.89
CA LEU A 152 -6.18 5.52 -8.13
C LEU A 152 -7.19 6.60 -8.52
N SER A 153 -7.84 7.26 -7.55
CA SER A 153 -8.72 8.41 -7.84
C SER A 153 -7.95 9.60 -8.43
N ARG A 154 -6.71 9.82 -7.98
CA ARG A 154 -5.79 10.79 -8.59
C ARG A 154 -5.30 10.35 -9.97
N PHE A 155 -4.94 9.08 -10.10
CA PHE A 155 -4.47 8.50 -11.36
C PHE A 155 -5.54 8.53 -12.46
N ALA A 156 -6.81 8.31 -12.12
CA ALA A 156 -7.93 8.41 -13.06
C ALA A 156 -8.03 9.81 -13.67
N THR A 157 -7.97 10.87 -12.85
CA THR A 157 -7.99 12.26 -13.35
C THR A 157 -6.78 12.56 -14.24
N ASN A 158 -5.58 12.14 -13.84
CA ASN A 158 -4.37 12.40 -14.61
C ASN A 158 -4.35 11.61 -15.94
N SER A 159 -4.91 10.40 -15.96
CA SER A 159 -5.04 9.60 -17.18
C SER A 159 -5.89 10.31 -18.24
N VAL A 160 -7.01 10.92 -17.84
CA VAL A 160 -7.85 11.72 -18.75
C VAL A 160 -7.08 12.93 -19.29
N THR A 161 -6.32 13.61 -18.44
CA THR A 161 -5.47 14.75 -18.85
C THR A 161 -4.40 14.33 -19.88
N MET A 162 -3.86 13.11 -19.75
CA MET A 162 -2.90 12.53 -20.70
C MET A 162 -3.55 11.89 -21.93
N GLY A 163 -4.88 11.93 -22.05
CA GLY A 163 -5.62 11.43 -23.21
C GLY A 163 -5.94 9.93 -23.17
N ASP A 164 -5.75 9.25 -22.03
CA ASP A 164 -6.22 7.88 -21.82
C ASP A 164 -7.60 7.90 -21.15
N TYR A 165 -8.61 7.64 -21.97
CA TYR A 165 -10.02 7.66 -21.57
C TYR A 165 -10.57 6.30 -21.15
N GLU A 166 -9.81 5.21 -21.35
CA GLU A 166 -10.23 3.86 -20.97
C GLU A 166 -9.86 3.53 -19.52
N ARG A 167 -8.70 4.04 -19.04
CA ARG A 167 -8.25 3.82 -17.66
C ARG A 167 -9.25 4.22 -16.58
N PRO A 168 -9.92 5.38 -16.63
CA PRO A 168 -10.90 5.74 -15.60
C PRO A 168 -12.02 4.71 -15.46
N LEU A 169 -12.47 4.09 -16.57
CA LEU A 169 -13.49 3.04 -16.55
C LEU A 169 -12.97 1.77 -15.87
N ASN A 170 -11.74 1.35 -16.19
CA ASN A 170 -11.10 0.20 -15.53
C ASN A 170 -10.87 0.44 -14.04
N ILE A 171 -10.46 1.66 -13.66
CA ILE A 171 -10.30 2.08 -12.26
C ILE A 171 -11.65 2.07 -11.54
N SER A 172 -12.72 2.53 -12.20
CA SER A 172 -14.08 2.53 -11.62
C SER A 172 -14.57 1.12 -11.30
N HIS A 173 -14.42 0.16 -12.22
CA HIS A 173 -14.76 -1.23 -11.97
C HIS A 173 -13.95 -1.81 -10.80
N PHE A 174 -12.63 -1.61 -10.82
CA PHE A 174 -11.74 -2.10 -9.76
C PHE A 174 -12.11 -1.56 -8.37
N ILE A 175 -12.39 -0.26 -8.26
CA ILE A 175 -12.80 0.37 -6.99
C ILE A 175 -14.22 -0.03 -6.60
N GLY A 176 -15.11 -0.30 -7.56
CA GLY A 176 -16.43 -0.87 -7.32
C GLY A 176 -16.36 -2.26 -6.68
N ASP A 177 -15.50 -3.13 -7.20
CA ASP A 177 -15.24 -4.46 -6.64
C ASP A 177 -14.64 -4.38 -5.24
N LEU A 178 -13.67 -3.46 -5.03
CA LEU A 178 -13.08 -3.20 -3.73
C LEU A 178 -14.13 -2.76 -2.71
N ASN A 179 -14.97 -1.78 -3.07
CA ASN A 179 -16.06 -1.28 -2.22
C ASN A 179 -17.05 -2.40 -1.87
N THR A 180 -17.38 -3.27 -2.82
CA THR A 180 -18.24 -4.43 -2.59
C THR A 180 -17.60 -5.39 -1.60
N GLY A 181 -16.30 -5.69 -1.76
CA GLY A 181 -15.53 -6.52 -0.84
C GLY A 181 -15.53 -5.97 0.59
N PHE A 182 -15.27 -4.68 0.76
CA PHE A 182 -15.29 -4.04 2.09
C PHE A 182 -16.67 -4.02 2.73
N ARG A 183 -17.76 -3.94 1.95
CA ARG A 183 -19.13 -4.01 2.49
C ARG A 183 -19.48 -5.40 3.04
N LEU A 184 -18.86 -6.45 2.52
CA LEU A 184 -19.02 -7.82 3.05
C LEU A 184 -18.33 -7.98 4.41
N LEU A 185 -17.25 -7.23 4.64
CA LEU A 185 -16.58 -7.17 5.92
C LEU A 185 -17.46 -6.34 6.86
N ASN A 186 -18.20 -7.00 7.75
CA ASN A 186 -19.03 -6.33 8.75
C ASN A 186 -18.17 -5.63 9.82
N LEU A 187 -17.51 -4.53 9.43
CA LEU A 187 -16.51 -3.82 10.22
C LEU A 187 -17.15 -3.18 11.45
N LYS A 188 -16.53 -3.41 12.61
CA LYS A 188 -16.89 -2.76 13.87
C LYS A 188 -16.50 -1.28 13.82
N ASN A 189 -17.00 -0.48 14.76
CA ASN A 189 -16.66 0.94 14.85
C ASN A 189 -15.22 1.11 15.37
N ASP A 190 -14.25 1.02 14.48
CA ASP A 190 -12.81 1.13 14.76
C ASP A 190 -12.09 2.08 13.78
N GLY A 191 -10.76 2.12 13.86
CA GLY A 191 -9.93 2.94 12.97
C GLY A 191 -10.03 2.53 11.49
N LEU A 192 -10.20 1.24 11.20
CA LEU A 192 -10.36 0.71 9.85
C LEU A 192 -11.68 1.17 9.23
N ARG A 193 -12.78 1.14 9.99
CA ARG A 193 -14.07 1.67 9.55
C ARG A 193 -14.01 3.14 9.21
N LYS A 194 -13.33 3.96 10.02
CA LYS A 194 -13.14 5.40 9.70
C LYS A 194 -12.42 5.62 8.38
N ARG A 195 -11.43 4.77 8.06
CA ARG A 195 -10.72 4.81 6.77
C ARG A 195 -11.60 4.32 5.62
N PHE A 196 -12.37 3.25 5.83
CA PHE A 196 -13.34 2.76 4.86
C PHE A 196 -14.43 3.80 4.56
N ASP A 197 -14.92 4.54 5.56
CA ASP A 197 -15.90 5.61 5.36
C ASP A 197 -15.39 6.72 4.43
N ALA A 198 -14.07 6.87 4.28
CA ALA A 198 -13.47 7.81 3.35
C ALA A 198 -13.48 7.30 1.89
N LEU A 199 -13.55 5.98 1.67
CA LEU A 199 -13.54 5.35 0.34
C LEU A 199 -14.69 5.86 -0.55
N LYS A 200 -15.85 6.20 0.05
CA LYS A 200 -17.00 6.74 -0.68
C LYS A 200 -16.68 8.03 -1.44
N TYR A 201 -15.73 8.83 -0.96
CA TYR A 201 -15.31 10.06 -1.62
C TYR A 201 -14.46 9.75 -2.86
N ASP A 202 -13.58 8.75 -2.77
CA ASP A 202 -12.78 8.28 -3.91
C ASP A 202 -13.65 7.63 -4.98
N VAL A 203 -14.61 6.78 -4.58
CA VAL A 203 -15.62 6.18 -5.49
C VAL A 203 -16.36 7.27 -6.25
N LYS A 204 -16.94 8.24 -5.53
CA LYS A 204 -17.69 9.34 -6.15
C LYS A 204 -16.83 10.15 -7.13
N LYS A 205 -15.59 10.46 -6.75
CA LYS A 205 -14.66 11.21 -7.61
C LYS A 205 -14.35 10.46 -8.91
N ILE A 206 -14.14 9.14 -8.83
CA ILE A 206 -13.87 8.31 -10.01
C ILE A 206 -15.12 8.22 -10.90
N GLU A 207 -16.31 8.05 -10.31
CA GLU A 207 -17.58 8.04 -11.05
C GLU A 207 -17.84 9.36 -11.79
N GLU A 208 -17.53 10.51 -11.17
CA GLU A 208 -17.63 11.82 -11.81
C GLU A 208 -16.69 11.92 -13.03
N VAL A 209 -15.45 11.42 -12.92
CA VAL A 209 -14.50 11.38 -14.05
C VAL A 209 -15.01 10.48 -15.18
N VAL A 210 -15.54 9.30 -14.87
CA VAL A 210 -16.12 8.38 -15.88
C VAL A 210 -17.35 9.00 -16.54
N TYR A 211 -18.22 9.63 -15.75
CA TYR A 211 -19.38 10.36 -16.26
C TYR A 211 -18.95 11.44 -17.27
N ASP A 212 -17.95 12.25 -16.92
CA ASP A 212 -17.41 13.31 -17.76
C ASP A 212 -16.83 12.80 -19.09
N VAL A 213 -16.15 11.64 -19.08
CA VAL A 213 -15.64 10.99 -20.29
C VAL A 213 -16.79 10.46 -21.15
N SER A 214 -17.76 9.79 -20.52
CA SER A 214 -18.87 9.13 -21.21
C SER A 214 -19.81 10.11 -21.91
N ILE A 215 -20.18 11.22 -21.25
CA ILE A 215 -21.12 12.20 -21.82
C ILE A 215 -20.53 12.95 -23.01
N ARG A 216 -19.21 13.09 -23.05
CA ARG A 216 -18.48 13.71 -24.15
C ARG A 216 -18.15 12.74 -25.28
N GLY A 217 -18.46 11.45 -25.12
CA GLY A 217 -18.15 10.42 -26.11
C GLY A 217 -16.64 10.26 -26.36
N LEU A 218 -15.80 10.60 -25.38
CA LEU A 218 -14.34 10.57 -25.55
C LEU A 218 -13.88 9.11 -25.56
N SER A 219 -13.49 8.61 -26.73
CA SER A 219 -12.87 7.29 -26.88
C SER A 219 -11.45 7.45 -27.42
N SER A 220 -10.47 6.85 -26.75
CA SER A 220 -9.09 6.78 -27.25
C SER A 220 -8.97 5.90 -28.50
N LYS A 221 -9.99 5.08 -28.81
CA LYS A 221 -10.04 4.24 -30.02
C LYS A 221 -10.13 5.06 -31.32
N GLU A 222 -10.66 6.28 -31.27
CA GLU A 222 -10.80 7.11 -32.47
C GLU A 222 -9.47 7.74 -32.92
N LYS A 223 -8.53 7.97 -31.99
CA LYS A 223 -7.20 8.51 -32.34
C LYS A 223 -6.34 7.49 -33.09
N GLY A 224 -6.40 6.21 -32.73
CA GLY A 224 -5.67 5.14 -33.44
C GLY A 224 -6.13 4.98 -34.89
N GLN A 225 -7.42 5.19 -35.17
CA GLN A 225 -7.96 5.10 -36.54
C GLN A 225 -7.59 6.30 -37.41
N GLN A 226 -7.36 7.47 -36.84
CA GLN A 226 -6.92 8.66 -37.59
C GLN A 226 -5.42 8.64 -37.91
N GLU A 227 -4.58 8.07 -37.05
CA GLU A 227 -3.14 7.90 -37.34
C GLU A 227 -2.87 6.78 -38.38
N GLU A 228 -3.66 5.71 -38.38
CA GLU A 228 -3.52 4.60 -39.34
C GLU A 228 -4.00 4.97 -40.76
N GLN A 229 -4.96 5.92 -40.87
CA GLN A 229 -5.39 6.47 -42.17
C GLN A 229 -4.46 7.56 -42.73
N ALA A 230 -3.49 8.05 -41.94
CA ALA A 230 -2.57 9.10 -42.34
C ALA A 230 -1.20 8.58 -42.83
N ALA A 231 -0.97 7.27 -42.84
CA ALA A 231 0.22 6.68 -43.46
C ALA A 231 0.03 6.65 -44.99
N PRO A 232 0.81 7.42 -45.79
CA PRO A 232 0.71 7.35 -47.24
C PRO A 232 1.32 6.01 -47.70
N ALA A 233 0.60 5.32 -48.58
CA ALA A 233 1.14 4.19 -49.32
C ALA A 233 2.35 4.66 -50.13
N THR A 234 3.55 4.28 -49.71
CA THR A 234 4.75 4.37 -50.56
C THR A 234 4.71 3.24 -51.58
N GLU A 235 4.41 3.61 -52.83
CA GLU A 235 4.89 2.92 -54.03
C GLU A 235 6.42 2.90 -54.10
#